data_AF-A0A847Y6J2-F1
#
_entry.id   AF-A0A847Y6J2-F1
#
_cell.length_a   1.000
_cell.length_b   1.000
_cell.length_c   1.000
_cell.angle_alpha   90.00
_cell.angle_beta   90.00
_cell.angle_gamma   90.00
#
_symmetry.space_group_name_H-M   'P 1'
#
loop_
_entity.id
_entity.type
_entity.pdbx_description
1 polymer ?
#
loop_
_entity_poly.entity_id
_entity_poly.type
_entity_poly.pdbx_seq_one_letter_code
_entity_poly.pdbx_strand_id
1 'polypeptide(L)'
;MYRYLENHRHKISNILETKTDYDWKKLAKYNRTRISFFQHERLIHLLVTLFVGLYAIISIYVTVWLRQVEFILVDILLIALFIPYVFHYYQLENAVQSLYRLDEEINKRINDADLV
;
A
#
# COMPACT_ATOMS: atom_id res chain seq x y z
N MET A 1 -10.88 -2.47 3.42
CA MET A 1 -10.06 -2.77 2.23
C MET A 1 -9.40 -4.15 2.28
N TYR A 2 -8.78 -4.52 3.41
CA TYR A 2 -8.14 -5.84 3.62
C TYR A 2 -9.07 -7.05 3.43
N ARG A 3 -10.31 -6.98 3.94
CA ARG A 3 -11.33 -8.05 3.82
C ARG A 3 -11.73 -8.39 2.38
N TYR A 4 -11.51 -7.47 1.44
CA TYR A 4 -11.77 -7.70 0.02
C TYR A 4 -10.67 -8.52 -0.66
N LEU A 5 -9.42 -8.37 -0.22
CA LEU A 5 -8.27 -9.10 -0.75
C LEU A 5 -8.30 -10.57 -0.37
N GLU A 6 -8.71 -10.87 0.85
CA GLU A 6 -8.82 -12.24 1.35
C GLU A 6 -9.95 -13.00 0.66
N ASN A 7 -11.10 -12.34 0.44
CA ASN A 7 -12.18 -12.89 -0.38
C ASN A 7 -11.80 -13.04 -1.86
N HIS A 8 -10.96 -12.14 -2.40
CA HIS A 8 -10.47 -12.26 -3.77
C HIS A 8 -9.46 -13.41 -3.89
N ARG A 9 -8.58 -13.59 -2.90
CA ARG A 9 -7.65 -14.71 -2.82
C ARG A 9 -8.38 -16.04 -2.73
N HIS A 10 -9.41 -16.14 -1.88
CA HIS A 10 -10.26 -17.33 -1.79
C HIS A 10 -11.04 -17.62 -3.08
N LYS A 11 -11.54 -16.58 -3.76
CA LYS A 11 -12.16 -16.75 -5.08
C LYS A 11 -11.16 -17.25 -6.11
N ILE A 12 -9.96 -16.69 -6.13
CA ILE A 12 -8.92 -17.09 -7.09
C ILE A 12 -8.41 -18.50 -6.78
N SER A 13 -8.17 -18.88 -5.52
CA SER A 13 -7.80 -20.25 -5.14
C SER A 13 -8.88 -21.27 -5.51
N ASN A 14 -10.16 -20.96 -5.30
CA ASN A 14 -11.25 -21.85 -5.73
C ASN A 14 -11.36 -21.96 -7.26
N ILE A 15 -11.18 -20.85 -7.99
CA ILE A 15 -11.21 -20.89 -9.47
C ILE A 15 -10.02 -21.68 -10.01
N LEU A 16 -8.84 -21.53 -9.40
CA LEU A 16 -7.61 -22.26 -9.68
C LEU A 16 -7.74 -23.78 -9.45
N GLU A 17 -8.67 -24.23 -8.61
CA GLU A 17 -8.97 -25.66 -8.38
C GLU A 17 -10.12 -26.18 -9.26
N THR A 18 -11.01 -25.32 -9.76
CA THR A 18 -12.31 -25.77 -10.33
C THR A 18 -12.49 -25.47 -11.82
N LYS A 19 -11.76 -24.54 -12.43
CA LYS A 19 -11.92 -24.21 -13.88
C LYS A 19 -10.60 -23.94 -14.60
N THR A 20 -10.29 -24.81 -15.56
CA THR A 20 -9.10 -24.76 -16.43
C THR A 20 -9.20 -23.70 -17.53
N ASP A 21 -10.43 -23.35 -17.95
CA ASP A 21 -10.72 -22.37 -19.02
C ASP A 21 -11.29 -21.07 -18.41
N TYR A 22 -10.42 -20.32 -17.73
CA TYR A 22 -10.72 -18.97 -17.23
C TYR A 22 -9.81 -17.98 -17.94
N ASP A 23 -10.32 -16.78 -18.21
CA ASP A 23 -9.60 -15.77 -18.99
C ASP A 23 -8.50 -15.09 -18.14
N TRP A 24 -7.41 -15.84 -17.88
CA TRP A 24 -6.31 -15.47 -16.99
C TRP A 24 -5.69 -14.12 -17.37
N LYS A 25 -5.67 -13.80 -18.67
CA LYS A 25 -5.20 -12.50 -19.19
C LYS A 25 -6.07 -11.33 -18.71
N LYS A 26 -7.39 -11.52 -18.61
CA LYS A 26 -8.33 -10.50 -18.11
C LYS A 26 -8.18 -10.29 -16.60
N LEU A 27 -7.95 -11.37 -15.85
CA LEU A 27 -7.71 -11.32 -14.41
C LEU A 27 -6.37 -10.64 -14.08
N ALA A 28 -5.30 -10.98 -14.80
CA ALA A 28 -3.99 -10.32 -14.66
C ALA A 28 -4.07 -8.82 -14.98
N LYS A 29 -4.80 -8.44 -16.05
CA LYS A 29 -5.02 -7.03 -16.39
C LYS A 29 -5.76 -6.29 -15.26
N TYR A 30 -6.79 -6.90 -14.68
CA TYR A 30 -7.53 -6.33 -13.55
C TYR A 30 -6.62 -6.15 -12.32
N ASN A 31 -5.81 -7.16 -11.97
CA ASN A 31 -4.86 -7.07 -10.86
C ASN A 31 -3.83 -5.97 -11.09
N ARG A 32 -3.24 -5.85 -12.29
CA ARG A 32 -2.29 -4.77 -12.61
C ARG A 32 -2.89 -3.38 -12.46
N THR A 33 -4.12 -3.18 -12.93
CA THR A 33 -4.83 -1.90 -12.71
C THR A 33 -5.03 -1.63 -11.22
N ARG A 34 -5.40 -2.64 -10.43
CA ARG A 34 -5.53 -2.50 -8.97
C ARG A 34 -4.19 -2.19 -8.28
N ILE A 35 -3.11 -2.87 -8.67
CA ILE A 35 -1.75 -2.58 -8.18
C ILE A 35 -1.39 -1.12 -8.45
N SER A 36 -1.67 -0.60 -9.65
CA SER A 36 -1.39 0.80 -10.01
C SER A 36 -2.17 1.79 -9.12
N PHE A 37 -3.44 1.52 -8.83
CA PHE A 37 -4.21 2.36 -7.89
C PHE A 37 -3.60 2.39 -6.49
N PHE A 38 -3.20 1.23 -5.95
CA PHE A 38 -2.54 1.16 -4.64
C PHE A 38 -1.16 1.83 -4.64
N GLN A 39 -0.40 1.74 -5.73
CA GLN A 39 0.86 2.44 -5.88
C GLN A 39 0.65 3.97 -5.86
N HIS A 40 -0.40 4.47 -6.51
CA HIS A 40 -0.71 5.90 -6.52
C HIS A 40 -1.07 6.41 -5.12
N GLU A 41 -1.91 5.68 -4.40
CA GLU A 41 -2.28 5.97 -3.01
C GLU A 41 -1.04 5.95 -2.10
N ARG A 42 -0.15 4.98 -2.27
CA ARG A 42 1.12 4.91 -1.52
C ARG A 42 2.03 6.11 -1.78
N LEU A 43 2.12 6.56 -3.04
CA LEU A 43 2.93 7.72 -3.41
C LEU A 43 2.41 9.00 -2.75
N ILE A 44 1.09 9.20 -2.74
CA ILE A 44 0.47 10.35 -2.07
C ILE A 44 0.72 10.29 -0.56
N HIS A 45 0.53 9.12 0.07
CA HIS A 45 0.82 8.96 1.50
C HIS A 45 2.29 9.20 1.84
N LEU A 46 3.21 8.72 1.01
CA LEU A 46 4.64 8.96 1.18
C LEU A 46 4.94 10.47 1.10
N LEU A 47 4.38 11.15 0.10
CA LEU A 47 4.57 12.59 -0.09
C LEU A 47 4.05 13.39 1.11
N VAL A 48 2.82 13.10 1.55
CA VAL A 48 2.21 13.78 2.71
C VAL A 48 3.01 13.48 3.99
N THR A 49 3.42 12.23 4.22
CA THR A 49 4.23 11.86 5.39
C THR A 49 5.60 12.54 5.38
N LEU A 50 6.22 12.65 4.19
CA LEU A 50 7.48 13.37 4.01
C LEU A 50 7.35 14.84 4.38
N PHE A 51 6.30 15.52 3.89
CA PHE A 51 6.05 16.92 4.25
C PHE A 51 5.75 17.09 5.75
N VAL A 52 4.89 16.25 6.33
CA VAL A 52 4.58 16.29 7.77
C VAL A 52 5.85 16.09 8.61
N GLY A 53 6.69 15.12 8.25
CA GLY A 53 7.98 14.88 8.92
C GLY A 53 8.96 16.04 8.77
N LEU A 54 9.07 16.62 7.57
CA LEU A 54 9.90 17.81 7.32
C LEU A 54 9.43 19.01 8.14
N TYR A 55 8.13 19.30 8.13
CA TYR A 55 7.55 20.38 8.92
C TYR A 55 7.72 20.13 10.42
N ALA A 56 7.60 18.89 10.90
CA ALA A 56 7.85 18.54 12.29
C ALA A 56 9.29 18.84 12.70
N ILE A 57 10.29 18.48 11.87
CA ILE A 57 11.70 18.77 12.15
C ILE A 57 11.95 20.28 12.18
N ILE A 58 11.41 21.03 11.22
CA ILE A 58 11.54 22.50 11.17
C ILE A 58 10.87 23.14 12.39
N SER A 59 9.66 22.71 12.73
CA SER A 59 8.90 23.22 13.87
C SER A 59 9.66 23.00 15.17
N ILE A 60 10.13 21.77 15.42
CA ILE A 60 10.96 21.44 16.60
C ILE A 60 12.23 22.29 16.63
N TYR A 61 12.89 22.48 15.49
CA TYR A 61 14.08 23.33 15.41
C TYR A 61 13.79 24.76 15.85
N VAL A 62 12.69 25.36 15.36
CA VAL A 62 12.25 26.71 15.74
C VAL A 62 11.89 26.77 17.23
N THR A 63 11.13 25.80 17.74
CA THR A 63 10.75 25.70 19.16
C THR A 63 11.98 25.69 20.06
N VAL A 64 13.00 24.89 19.72
CA VAL A 64 14.23 24.76 20.51
C VAL A 64 15.11 26.00 20.42
N TRP A 65 15.30 26.57 19.22
CA TRP A 65 16.18 27.74 19.02
C TRP A 65 15.58 29.04 19.56
N LEU A 66 14.28 29.27 19.35
CA LEU A 66 13.60 30.48 19.84
C LEU A 66 13.10 30.33 21.29
N ARG A 67 13.20 29.13 21.88
CA ARG A 67 12.69 28.79 23.24
C ARG A 67 11.21 29.16 23.44
N GLN A 68 10.42 29.14 22.37
CA GLN A 68 9.02 29.51 22.40
C GLN A 68 8.15 28.30 22.72
N VAL A 69 7.70 28.22 23.97
CA VAL A 69 6.88 27.12 24.50
C VAL A 69 5.54 26.99 23.76
N GLU A 70 5.04 28.07 23.16
CA GLU A 70 3.77 28.11 22.41
C GLU A 70 3.76 27.15 21.20
N PHE A 71 4.92 26.87 20.60
CA PHE A 71 5.04 25.97 19.46
C PHE A 71 5.06 24.48 19.83
N ILE A 72 5.22 24.14 21.12
CA ILE A 72 5.22 22.74 21.58
C ILE A 72 3.88 22.07 21.25
N LEU A 73 2.76 22.80 21.31
CA LEU A 73 1.45 22.25 20.95
C LEU A 73 1.40 21.85 19.47
N VAL A 74 2.02 22.64 18.59
CA VAL A 74 2.12 22.35 17.15
C VAL A 74 3.01 21.13 16.91
N ASP A 75 4.14 21.03 17.61
CA ASP A 75 5.05 19.88 17.51
C ASP A 75 4.36 18.57 17.91
N ILE A 76 3.61 18.58 19.01
CA ILE A 76 2.82 17.43 19.47
C ILE A 76 1.78 17.05 18.43
N LEU A 77 1.07 18.03 17.85
CA LEU A 77 0.06 17.79 16.83
C LEU A 77 0.67 17.16 15.57
N LEU A 78 1.84 17.66 15.13
CA LEU A 78 2.56 17.12 13.97
C LEU A 78 3.04 15.68 14.21
N ILE A 79 3.57 15.38 15.40
CA ILE A 79 3.97 14.01 15.77
C ILE A 79 2.76 13.08 15.87
N ALA A 80 1.67 13.55 16.49
CA ALA A 80 0.43 12.79 16.59
C ALA A 80 -0.18 12.49 15.21
N LEU A 81 0.04 13.36 14.22
CA LEU A 81 -0.33 13.11 12.83
C LEU A 81 0.66 12.17 12.12
N PHE A 82 1.95 12.28 12.42
CA PHE A 82 3.01 11.50 11.75
C PHE A 82 2.89 9.99 12.03
N ILE A 83 2.68 9.59 13.29
CA ILE A 83 2.58 8.18 13.69
C ILE A 83 1.50 7.39 12.92
N PRO A 84 0.22 7.81 12.89
CA PRO A 84 -0.82 7.07 12.18
C PRO A 84 -0.58 7.06 10.67
N TYR A 85 0.04 8.09 10.11
CA TYR A 85 0.39 8.13 8.69
C TYR A 85 1.45 7.08 8.33
N VAL A 86 2.48 6.92 9.16
CA VAL A 86 3.48 5.85 8.99
C VAL A 86 2.83 4.47 9.09
N PHE A 87 1.94 4.26 10.07
CA PHE A 87 1.23 2.99 10.21
C PHE A 87 0.34 2.67 9.00
N HIS A 88 -0.38 3.67 8.51
CA HIS A 88 -1.22 3.54 7.33
C HIS A 88 -0.39 3.15 6.08
N TYR A 89 0.79 3.75 5.93
CA TYR A 89 1.74 3.40 4.86
C TYR A 89 2.12 1.91 4.89
N TYR A 90 2.48 1.37 6.07
CA TYR A 90 2.85 -0.06 6.20
C TYR A 90 1.70 -1.02 5.88
N GLN A 91 0.46 -0.66 6.23
CA GLN A 91 -0.70 -1.48 5.87
C GLN A 91 -0.88 -1.57 4.35
N LEU A 92 -0.66 -0.45 3.66
CA LEU A 92 -0.81 -0.35 2.22
C LEU A 92 0.30 -1.12 1.48
N GLU A 93 1.54 -1.03 1.97
CA GLU A 93 2.70 -1.81 1.49
C GLU A 93 2.42 -3.32 1.54
N ASN A 94 1.93 -3.82 2.68
CA ASN A 94 1.61 -5.24 2.86
C ASN A 94 0.49 -5.71 1.92
N ALA A 95 -0.51 -4.86 1.69
CA ALA A 95 -1.57 -5.17 0.73
C ALA A 95 -1.01 -5.30 -0.69
N VAL A 96 -0.17 -4.36 -1.14
CA VAL A 96 0.48 -4.40 -2.46
C VAL A 96 1.35 -5.66 -2.63
N GLN A 97 2.15 -6.03 -1.62
CA GLN A 97 2.95 -7.25 -1.65
C GLN A 97 2.10 -8.52 -1.84
N SER A 98 0.92 -8.57 -1.22
CA SER A 98 0.00 -9.70 -1.43
C SER A 98 -0.52 -9.80 -2.87
N LEU A 99 -0.77 -8.66 -3.55
CA LEU A 99 -1.18 -8.67 -4.96
C LEU A 99 -0.05 -9.13 -5.88
N TYR A 100 1.20 -8.76 -5.60
CA TYR A 100 2.35 -9.19 -6.40
C TYR A 100 2.55 -10.71 -6.37
N ARG A 101 2.47 -11.33 -5.18
CA ARG A 101 2.56 -12.79 -5.05
C ARG A 101 1.47 -13.49 -5.86
N LEU A 102 0.28 -12.90 -5.91
CA LEU A 102 -0.85 -13.45 -6.64
C LEU A 102 -0.70 -13.28 -8.16
N ASP A 103 -0.13 -12.17 -8.63
CA ASP A 103 0.21 -11.98 -10.04
C ASP A 103 1.31 -12.96 -10.48
N GLU A 104 2.31 -13.20 -9.63
CA GLU A 104 3.38 -14.18 -9.88
C GLU A 104 2.82 -15.61 -10.02
N GLU A 105 1.90 -16.01 -9.14
CA GLU A 105 1.26 -17.32 -9.19
C GLU A 105 0.40 -17.50 -10.45
N ILE A 106 -0.33 -16.45 -10.87
CA ILE A 106 -1.09 -16.45 -12.14
C ILE A 106 -0.15 -16.56 -13.34
N ASN A 107 0.93 -15.76 -13.39
CA ASN A 107 1.88 -15.79 -14.50
C ASN A 107 2.60 -17.13 -14.60
N LYS A 108 2.93 -17.76 -13.46
CA LYS A 108 3.52 -19.10 -13.44
C LYS A 108 2.61 -20.13 -14.08
N ARG A 109 1.30 -20.12 -13.77
CA ARG A 109 0.34 -21.04 -14.38
C ARG A 109 0.10 -20.78 -15.87
N ILE A 110 0.15 -19.53 -16.32
CA ILE A 110 0.08 -19.21 -17.76
C ILE A 110 1.30 -19.78 -18.48
N ASN A 111 2.51 -19.56 -17.95
CA ASN A 111 3.74 -20.05 -18.58
C ASN A 111 3.85 -21.59 -18.53
N ASP A 112 3.41 -22.23 -17.45
CA ASP A 112 3.39 -23.70 -17.36
C ASP A 112 2.35 -24.32 -18.31
N ALA A 113 1.26 -23.60 -18.63
CA ALA A 113 0.24 -24.03 -19.61
C ALA A 113 0.66 -23.80 -21.07
N ASP A 114 1.53 -22.82 -21.34
CA ASP A 114 2.09 -22.55 -22.68
C ASP A 114 3.32 -23.45 -22.99
N LEU A 115 3.83 -24.23 -22.02
CA LEU A 115 4.97 -25.15 -22.15
C LEU A 115 4.58 -26.63 -22.30
N VAL A 116 3.28 -26.96 -22.36
CA VAL A 116 2.73 -28.31 -22.61
C VAL A 116 2.00 -28.33 -23.94
#